data_AF-A0AAW2MAD8-F1
#
_entry.id   AF-A0AAW2MAD8-F1
#
_cell.length_a   1.000
_cell.length_b   1.000
_cell.length_c   1.000
_cell.angle_alpha   90.00
_cell.angle_beta   90.00
_cell.angle_gamma   90.00
#
_symmetry.space_group_name_H-M   'P 1'
#
loop_
_entity.id
_entity.type
_entity.pdbx_description
1 polymer ?
#
loop_
_entity_poly.entity_id
_entity_poly.type
_entity_poly.pdbx_seq_one_letter_code
_entity_poly.pdbx_strand_id
1 'polypeptide(L)'
;MGKGGALSDGVVKNIIFSYTYVAIWIFLSFTVIIYNKYILDKKLYNWPFPISLTMIHMAFCSSLAFAAVRLFKLVEPVSLSRRVYLSSVVPIGALYSLSLWLSNSAYIYLSVSFIQMLKALMPVAVYSIGILFKKDGYKTSTMSNMLAISLGVAIAAYGEAKVRFLGGASATWCGCF
;
A
#
# COMPACT_ATOMS: atom_id res chain seq x y z
N MET A 1 39.99 28.27 8.74
CA MET A 1 38.80 28.14 7.86
C MET A 1 38.87 26.82 7.11
N GLY A 2 37.77 26.05 7.06
CA GLY A 2 37.52 25.09 5.98
C GLY A 2 37.86 23.60 6.20
N LYS A 3 37.26 22.94 7.19
CA LYS A 3 37.04 21.47 7.18
C LYS A 3 35.64 21.17 7.72
N GLY A 4 34.63 21.27 6.85
CA GLY A 4 33.23 20.97 7.19
C GLY A 4 32.37 20.44 6.02
N GLY A 5 32.94 20.21 4.84
CA GLY A 5 32.17 19.92 3.62
C GLY A 5 31.94 18.43 3.30
N ALA A 6 32.73 17.50 3.84
CA ALA A 6 32.75 16.11 3.32
C ALA A 6 31.71 15.16 3.95
N LEU A 7 30.97 15.58 4.99
CA LEU A 7 29.97 14.74 5.68
C LEU A 7 28.53 14.96 5.20
N SER A 8 28.28 15.96 4.35
CA SER A 8 26.93 16.34 3.91
C SER A 8 26.49 15.64 2.62
N ASP A 9 27.36 15.56 1.61
CA ASP A 9 26.95 15.15 0.26
C ASP A 9 26.42 13.72 0.19
N GLY A 10 26.99 12.80 0.98
CA GLY A 10 26.51 11.41 1.06
C GLY A 10 25.15 11.28 1.73
N VAL A 11 24.90 12.04 2.81
CA VAL A 11 23.63 12.04 3.54
C VAL A 11 22.55 12.72 2.69
N VAL A 12 22.86 13.86 2.08
CA VAL A 12 21.96 14.59 1.18
C VAL A 12 21.59 13.74 -0.03
N LYS A 13 22.55 13.03 -0.63
CA LYS A 13 22.28 12.09 -1.73
C LYS A 13 21.34 10.96 -1.32
N ASN A 14 21.53 10.35 -0.14
CA ASN A 14 20.65 9.31 0.38
C ASN A 14 19.24 9.83 0.68
N ILE A 15 19.14 11.05 1.21
CA ILE A 15 17.89 11.74 1.47
C ILE A 15 17.16 12.00 0.15
N ILE A 16 17.83 12.57 -0.85
CA ILE A 16 17.27 12.84 -2.17
C ILE A 16 16.80 11.54 -2.82
N PHE A 17 17.58 10.46 -2.77
CA PHE A 17 17.13 9.17 -3.30
C PHE A 17 15.89 8.66 -2.57
N SER A 18 15.88 8.69 -1.24
CA SER A 18 14.74 8.23 -0.44
C SER A 18 13.46 9.01 -0.77
N TYR A 19 13.54 10.35 -0.84
CA TYR A 19 12.41 11.18 -1.22
C TYR A 19 11.98 10.98 -2.67
N THR A 20 12.93 10.75 -3.60
CA THR A 20 12.62 10.45 -4.99
C THR A 20 11.85 9.13 -5.12
N TYR A 21 12.26 8.09 -4.41
CA TYR A 21 11.52 6.82 -4.36
C TYR A 21 10.11 7.00 -3.79
N VAL A 22 9.95 7.79 -2.73
CA VAL A 22 8.64 8.10 -2.15
C VAL A 22 7.76 8.88 -3.14
N ALA A 23 8.33 9.88 -3.83
CA ALA A 23 7.60 10.67 -4.81
C ALA A 23 7.13 9.84 -6.01
N ILE A 24 8.02 8.99 -6.56
CA ILE A 24 7.69 8.04 -7.62
C ILE A 24 6.59 7.09 -7.15
N TRP A 25 6.70 6.58 -5.92
CA TRP A 25 5.70 5.69 -5.34
C TRP A 25 4.32 6.35 -5.19
N ILE A 26 4.27 7.60 -4.72
CA ILE A 26 3.03 8.38 -4.61
C ILE A 26 2.41 8.61 -5.98
N PHE A 27 3.21 9.05 -6.97
CA PHE A 27 2.74 9.31 -8.32
C PHE A 27 2.18 8.05 -9.01
N LEU A 28 2.89 6.92 -8.90
CA LEU A 28 2.43 5.64 -9.41
C LEU A 28 1.15 5.19 -8.70
N SER A 29 1.08 5.33 -7.38
CA SER A 29 -0.11 4.97 -6.60
C SER A 29 -1.33 5.79 -7.01
N PHE A 30 -1.17 7.10 -7.18
CA PHE A 30 -2.22 8.01 -7.64
C PHE A 30 -2.72 7.65 -9.04
N THR A 31 -1.81 7.34 -9.95
CA THR A 31 -2.13 6.92 -11.32
C THR A 31 -2.98 5.65 -11.32
N VAL A 32 -2.63 4.65 -10.50
CA VAL A 32 -3.39 3.40 -10.38
C VAL A 32 -4.79 3.65 -9.80
N ILE A 33 -4.95 4.57 -8.85
CA ILE A 33 -6.25 4.93 -8.28
C ILE A 33 -7.16 5.56 -9.34
N ILE A 34 -6.64 6.52 -10.11
CA ILE A 34 -7.39 7.15 -11.21
C ILE A 34 -7.74 6.13 -12.29
N TYR A 35 -6.79 5.27 -12.66
CA TYR A 35 -7.00 4.23 -13.65
C TYR A 35 -8.10 3.24 -13.23
N ASN A 36 -8.10 2.82 -11.97
CA ASN A 36 -9.16 1.98 -11.40
C ASN A 36 -10.52 2.68 -11.46
N LYS A 37 -10.60 3.98 -11.17
CA LYS A 37 -11.83 4.77 -11.27
C LYS A 37 -12.30 4.93 -12.72
N TYR A 38 -11.38 5.13 -13.66
CA TYR A 38 -11.66 5.31 -15.08
C TYR A 38 -12.26 4.05 -15.72
N ILE A 39 -11.77 2.86 -15.34
CA ILE A 39 -12.31 1.57 -15.83
C ILE A 39 -13.69 1.26 -15.24
N LEU A 40 -13.93 1.64 -13.99
CA LEU A 40 -15.19 1.35 -13.29
C LEU A 40 -16.33 2.34 -13.60
N ASP A 41 -16.03 3.45 -14.29
CA ASP A 41 -17.04 4.44 -14.60
C ASP A 41 -18.02 3.93 -15.66
N LYS A 42 -19.32 4.00 -15.35
CA LYS A 42 -20.41 3.40 -16.13
C LYS A 42 -20.59 4.01 -17.52
N LYS A 43 -19.99 5.18 -17.78
CA LYS A 43 -20.11 5.90 -19.06
C LYS A 43 -19.13 5.47 -20.15
N LEU A 44 -18.08 4.69 -19.84
CA LEU A 44 -17.01 4.41 -20.80
C LEU A 44 -16.85 2.90 -21.12
N TYR A 45 -16.47 2.06 -20.14
CA TYR A 45 -16.07 0.66 -20.40
C TYR A 45 -16.99 -0.41 -19.81
N ASN A 46 -17.90 -0.04 -18.90
CA ASN A 46 -18.94 -0.94 -18.35
C ASN A 46 -18.39 -2.31 -17.89
N TRP A 47 -17.22 -2.32 -17.24
CA TRP A 47 -16.57 -3.53 -16.73
C TRP A 47 -16.80 -3.65 -15.21
N PRO A 48 -17.81 -4.44 -14.76
CA PRO A 48 -18.26 -4.43 -13.36
C PRO A 48 -17.39 -5.26 -12.41
N PHE A 49 -16.20 -5.71 -12.84
CA PHE A 49 -15.36 -6.65 -12.10
C PHE A 49 -14.00 -6.04 -11.70
N PRO A 50 -13.93 -5.26 -10.60
CA PRO A 50 -12.66 -4.71 -10.09
C PRO A 50 -11.66 -5.80 -9.68
N ILE A 51 -12.15 -7.00 -9.37
CA ILE A 51 -11.32 -8.15 -8.99
C ILE A 51 -10.44 -8.62 -10.16
N SER A 52 -10.98 -8.66 -11.38
CA SER A 52 -10.23 -9.02 -12.58
C SER A 52 -9.09 -8.04 -12.83
N LEU A 53 -9.31 -6.75 -12.54
CA LEU A 53 -8.30 -5.71 -12.69
C LEU A 53 -7.12 -5.89 -11.71
N THR A 54 -7.39 -6.26 -10.46
CA THR A 54 -6.34 -6.56 -9.47
C THR A 54 -5.55 -7.82 -9.84
N MET A 55 -6.23 -8.86 -10.35
CA MET A 55 -5.58 -10.09 -10.81
C MET A 55 -4.65 -9.83 -11.99
N ILE A 56 -5.08 -9.03 -12.97
CA ILE A 56 -4.27 -8.66 -14.13
C ILE A 56 -3.04 -7.83 -13.69
N HIS A 57 -3.20 -6.88 -12.76
CA HIS A 57 -2.06 -6.12 -12.24
C HIS A 57 -1.03 -7.01 -11.54
N MET A 58 -1.46 -7.93 -10.67
CA MET A 58 -0.55 -8.85 -9.98
C MET A 58 0.14 -9.81 -10.96
N ALA A 59 -0.59 -10.29 -11.98
CA ALA A 59 -0.02 -11.11 -13.05
C ALA A 59 0.99 -10.34 -13.89
N PHE A 60 0.70 -9.09 -14.24
CA PHE A 60 1.61 -8.21 -14.98
C PHE A 60 2.89 -7.92 -14.19
N CYS A 61 2.77 -7.53 -12.92
CA CYS A 61 3.91 -7.28 -12.04
C CYS A 61 4.76 -8.55 -11.86
N SER A 62 4.14 -9.72 -11.68
CA SER A 62 4.85 -11.00 -11.57
C SER A 62 5.59 -11.36 -12.87
N SER A 63 4.95 -11.17 -14.02
CA SER A 63 5.55 -11.44 -15.33
C SER A 63 6.71 -10.51 -15.63
N LEU A 64 6.56 -9.21 -15.32
CA LEU A 64 7.63 -8.22 -15.47
C LEU A 64 8.80 -8.52 -14.53
N ALA A 65 8.53 -8.87 -13.26
CA ALA A 65 9.57 -9.27 -12.32
C ALA A 65 10.31 -10.52 -12.79
N PHE A 66 9.60 -11.53 -13.30
CA PHE A 66 10.20 -12.73 -13.87
C PHE A 66 11.07 -12.40 -15.10
N ALA A 67 10.57 -11.56 -16.01
CA ALA A 67 11.31 -11.12 -17.18
C ALA A 67 12.57 -10.31 -16.80
N ALA A 68 12.47 -9.39 -15.85
CA ALA A 68 13.61 -8.58 -15.38
C ALA A 68 14.74 -9.45 -14.80
N VAL A 69 14.39 -10.49 -14.05
CA VAL A 69 15.36 -11.41 -13.43
C VAL A 69 15.93 -12.42 -14.44
N ARG A 70 15.09 -13.00 -15.31
CA ARG A 70 15.47 -14.13 -16.16
C ARG A 70 15.92 -13.73 -17.56
N LEU A 71 15.31 -12.71 -18.15
CA LEU A 71 15.63 -12.24 -19.51
C LEU A 71 16.66 -11.13 -19.47
N PHE A 72 16.42 -10.09 -18.66
CA PHE A 72 17.30 -8.91 -18.65
C PHE A 72 18.46 -9.02 -17.66
N LYS A 73 18.47 -10.02 -16.76
CA LYS A 73 19.47 -10.19 -15.69
C LYS A 73 19.81 -8.88 -14.96
N LEU A 74 18.82 -7.98 -14.82
CA LEU A 74 19.02 -6.65 -14.23
C LEU A 74 19.30 -6.72 -12.73
N VAL A 75 19.06 -7.88 -12.11
CA VAL A 75 19.27 -8.13 -10.69
C VAL A 75 20.08 -9.41 -10.56
N GLU A 76 21.17 -9.37 -9.78
CA GLU A 76 21.91 -10.57 -9.44
C GLU A 76 21.00 -11.55 -8.67
N PRO A 77 20.91 -12.81 -9.09
CA PRO A 77 20.08 -13.78 -8.40
C PRO A 77 20.62 -13.99 -6.99
N VAL A 78 19.89 -13.49 -5.98
CA VAL A 78 20.22 -13.73 -4.57
C VAL A 78 20.18 -15.23 -4.34
N SER A 79 21.33 -15.82 -3.99
CA SER A 79 21.46 -17.24 -3.67
C SER A 79 20.80 -17.55 -2.32
N LEU A 80 19.46 -17.59 -2.31
CA LEU A 80 18.70 -18.01 -1.15
C LEU A 80 18.73 -19.54 -1.04
N SER A 81 19.16 -20.05 0.12
CA SER A 81 19.05 -21.47 0.42
C SER A 81 17.57 -21.89 0.37
N ARG A 82 17.28 -23.06 -0.23
CA ARG A 82 15.92 -23.61 -0.37
C ARG A 82 15.16 -23.66 0.96
N ARG A 83 15.87 -23.90 2.07
CA ARG A 83 15.30 -23.93 3.41
C ARG A 83 14.79 -22.56 3.87
N VAL A 84 15.54 -21.48 3.59
CA VAL A 84 15.14 -20.10 3.91
C VAL A 84 13.98 -19.65 3.00
N TYR A 85 14.04 -20.03 1.72
CA TYR A 85 12.96 -19.74 0.78
C TYR A 85 11.63 -20.35 1.25
N LEU A 86 11.62 -21.65 1.58
CA LEU A 86 10.41 -22.33 2.04
C LEU A 86 9.96 -21.87 3.43
N SER A 87 10.88 -21.60 4.35
CA SER A 87 10.53 -21.25 5.74
C SER A 87 10.17 -19.78 5.94
N SER A 88 10.56 -18.88 5.04
CA SER A 88 10.34 -17.43 5.19
C SER A 88 9.57 -16.82 4.02
N VAL A 89 9.99 -17.08 2.78
CA VAL A 89 9.37 -16.43 1.60
C VAL A 89 7.98 -17.00 1.32
N VAL A 90 7.83 -18.32 1.34
CA VAL A 90 6.54 -18.99 1.10
C VAL A 90 5.45 -18.59 2.10
N PRO A 91 5.66 -18.61 3.43
CA PRO A 91 4.60 -18.22 4.36
C PRO A 91 4.24 -16.73 4.24
N ILE A 92 5.19 -15.84 3.96
CA ILE A 92 4.91 -14.42 3.71
C ILE A 92 4.05 -14.27 2.44
N GLY A 93 4.44 -14.97 1.35
CA GLY A 93 3.67 -14.98 0.10
C GLY A 93 2.28 -15.57 0.26
N ALA A 94 2.13 -16.65 1.04
CA ALA A 94 0.85 -17.28 1.33
C ALA A 94 -0.08 -16.31 2.11
N LEU A 95 0.41 -15.69 3.18
CA LEU A 95 -0.33 -14.70 3.94
C LEU A 95 -0.72 -13.48 3.08
N TYR A 96 0.19 -13.03 2.21
CA TYR A 96 -0.10 -11.94 1.28
C TYR A 96 -1.19 -12.34 0.28
N SER A 97 -1.11 -13.53 -0.33
CA SER A 97 -2.12 -14.03 -1.26
C SER A 97 -3.50 -14.22 -0.59
N LEU A 98 -3.53 -14.70 0.66
CA LEU A 98 -4.74 -14.81 1.46
C LEU A 98 -5.33 -13.43 1.76
N SER A 99 -4.48 -12.46 2.12
CA SER A 99 -4.91 -11.08 2.34
C SER A 99 -5.50 -10.44 1.08
N LEU A 100 -4.91 -10.73 -0.10
CA LEU A 100 -5.44 -10.29 -1.39
C LEU A 100 -6.78 -10.95 -1.70
N TRP A 101 -6.93 -12.25 -1.44
CA TRP A 101 -8.20 -12.95 -1.61
C TRP A 101 -9.28 -12.31 -0.74
N LEU A 102 -9.03 -12.19 0.57
CA LEU A 102 -9.98 -11.61 1.52
C LEU A 102 -10.35 -10.17 1.13
N SER A 103 -9.36 -9.37 0.68
CA SER A 103 -9.59 -8.02 0.19
C SER A 103 -10.47 -8.00 -1.06
N ASN A 104 -10.18 -8.88 -2.04
CA ASN A 104 -10.95 -9.00 -3.29
C ASN A 104 -12.38 -9.49 -3.05
N SER A 105 -12.60 -10.42 -2.12
CA SER A 105 -13.95 -10.83 -1.71
C SER A 105 -14.69 -9.72 -0.97
N ALA A 106 -13.99 -8.90 -0.18
CA ALA A 106 -14.58 -7.76 0.54
C ALA A 106 -15.11 -6.66 -0.41
N TYR A 107 -14.50 -6.46 -1.60
CA TYR A 107 -14.97 -5.46 -2.59
C TYR A 107 -16.40 -5.70 -3.09
N ILE A 108 -16.94 -6.92 -2.98
CA ILE A 108 -18.33 -7.23 -3.35
C ILE A 108 -19.30 -6.66 -2.30
N TYR A 109 -18.86 -6.59 -1.04
CA TYR A 109 -19.67 -6.15 0.10
C TYR A 109 -19.37 -4.71 0.54
N LEU A 110 -18.19 -4.18 0.19
CA LEU A 110 -17.66 -2.91 0.70
C LEU A 110 -17.14 -2.04 -0.45
N SER A 111 -17.43 -0.73 -0.38
CA SER A 111 -16.98 0.23 -1.41
C SER A 111 -15.47 0.47 -1.38
N VAL A 112 -14.90 0.91 -2.51
CA VAL A 112 -13.46 1.23 -2.66
C VAL A 112 -12.97 2.18 -1.56
N SER A 113 -13.77 3.20 -1.20
CA SER A 113 -13.46 4.15 -0.13
C SER A 113 -13.22 3.44 1.20
N PHE A 114 -14.11 2.51 1.58
CA PHE A 114 -14.02 1.76 2.85
C PHE A 114 -12.74 0.90 2.92
N ILE A 115 -12.35 0.29 1.81
CA ILE A 115 -11.14 -0.53 1.74
C ILE A 115 -9.87 0.32 1.89
N GLN A 116 -9.86 1.55 1.34
CA GLN A 116 -8.75 2.48 1.57
C GLN A 116 -8.65 2.90 3.04
N MET A 117 -9.77 3.00 3.76
CA MET A 117 -9.79 3.28 5.21
C MET A 117 -9.25 2.11 6.03
N LEU A 118 -9.60 0.87 5.65
CA LEU A 118 -9.03 -0.32 6.28
C LEU A 118 -7.50 -0.38 6.10
N LYS A 119 -6.98 0.04 4.94
CA LYS A 119 -5.53 0.14 4.72
C LYS A 119 -4.86 1.20 5.58
N ALA A 120 -5.55 2.29 5.90
CA ALA A 120 -5.02 3.31 6.80
C ALA A 120 -4.88 2.85 8.26
N LEU A 121 -5.57 1.77 8.66
CA LEU A 121 -5.41 1.12 9.98
C LEU A 121 -4.22 0.15 10.04
N MET A 122 -3.66 -0.21 8.88
CA MET A 122 -2.55 -1.18 8.77
C MET A 122 -1.31 -0.77 9.58
N PRO A 123 -0.85 0.50 9.61
CA PRO A 123 0.31 0.90 10.42
C PRO A 123 0.11 0.67 11.91
N VAL A 124 -1.09 0.91 12.44
CA VAL A 124 -1.41 0.65 13.86
C VAL A 124 -1.37 -0.83 14.16
N ALA A 125 -1.96 -1.66 13.31
CA ALA A 125 -1.95 -3.11 13.48
C ALA A 125 -0.53 -3.67 13.47
N VAL A 126 0.29 -3.25 12.50
CA VAL A 126 1.70 -3.68 12.38
C VAL A 126 2.51 -3.23 13.60
N TYR A 127 2.35 -1.98 14.04
CA TYR A 127 3.07 -1.46 15.22
C TYR A 127 2.65 -2.16 16.52
N SER A 128 1.35 -2.42 16.69
CA SER A 128 0.82 -3.13 17.87
C SER A 128 1.33 -4.57 17.95
N ILE A 129 1.36 -5.28 16.81
CA ILE A 129 1.98 -6.61 16.72
C ILE A 129 3.49 -6.53 16.99
N GLY A 130 4.19 -5.50 16.49
CA GLY A 130 5.60 -5.27 16.77
C GLY A 130 5.93 -5.12 18.26
N ILE A 131 5.07 -4.42 19.00
CA ILE A 131 5.17 -4.30 20.47
C ILE A 131 4.88 -5.65 21.15
N LEU A 132 3.84 -6.37 20.71
CA LEU A 132 3.44 -7.65 21.31
C LEU A 132 4.55 -8.71 21.17
N PHE A 133 5.23 -8.74 20.03
CA PHE A 133 6.39 -9.61 19.80
C PHE A 133 7.69 -9.10 20.44
N LYS A 134 7.62 -8.03 21.27
CA LYS A 134 8.76 -7.42 22.00
C LYS A 134 9.95 -7.07 21.11
N LYS A 135 9.70 -6.71 19.84
CA LYS A 135 10.74 -6.48 18.85
C LYS A 135 11.42 -5.10 18.99
N ASP A 136 10.77 -4.15 19.66
CA ASP A 136 11.30 -2.80 19.95
C ASP A 136 10.82 -2.26 21.31
N GLY A 137 11.59 -1.34 21.91
CA GLY A 137 11.22 -0.66 23.16
C GLY A 137 9.97 0.20 23.00
N TYR A 138 8.96 -0.04 23.84
CA TYR A 138 7.67 0.65 23.79
C TYR A 138 7.84 2.17 23.93
N LYS A 139 7.60 2.91 22.84
CA LYS A 139 7.55 4.38 22.83
C LYS A 139 6.10 4.84 22.75
N THR A 140 5.57 5.33 23.87
CA THR A 140 4.18 5.83 23.98
C THR A 140 3.89 6.97 22.99
N SER A 141 4.87 7.83 22.70
CA SER A 141 4.73 8.95 21.75
C SER A 141 4.48 8.50 20.30
N THR A 142 5.09 7.40 19.87
CA THR A 142 4.85 6.86 18.52
C THR A 142 3.49 6.17 18.45
N MET A 143 3.09 5.46 19.52
CA MET A 143 1.77 4.83 19.59
C MET A 143 0.64 5.86 19.58
N SER A 144 0.77 6.95 20.34
CA SER A 144 -0.25 8.00 20.38
C SER A 144 -0.41 8.69 19.02
N ASN A 145 0.69 8.94 18.30
CA ASN A 145 0.63 9.52 16.95
C ASN A 145 -0.10 8.60 15.96
N MET A 146 0.21 7.30 15.99
CA MET A 146 -0.45 6.33 15.10
C MET A 146 -1.94 6.14 15.43
N LEU A 147 -2.31 6.16 16.72
CA LEU A 147 -3.70 6.11 17.17
C LEU A 147 -4.46 7.38 16.78
N ALA A 148 -3.85 8.55 16.89
CA ALA A 148 -4.45 9.82 16.49
C ALA A 148 -4.78 9.84 14.99
N ILE A 149 -3.84 9.38 14.15
CA ILE A 149 -4.06 9.24 12.70
C ILE A 149 -5.22 8.27 12.42
N SER A 150 -5.24 7.12 13.09
CA SER A 150 -6.29 6.11 12.90
C SER A 150 -7.67 6.56 13.37
N LEU A 151 -7.75 7.31 14.47
CA LEU A 151 -8.97 7.93 14.94
C LEU A 151 -9.49 8.97 13.94
N GLY A 152 -8.60 9.82 13.40
CA GLY A 152 -8.96 10.79 12.36
C GLY A 152 -9.56 10.11 11.13
N VAL A 153 -8.95 9.01 10.68
CA VAL A 153 -9.46 8.23 9.55
C VAL A 153 -10.79 7.53 9.90
N ALA A 154 -10.94 6.97 11.11
CA ALA A 154 -12.18 6.32 11.52
C ALA A 154 -13.37 7.30 11.62
N ILE A 155 -13.11 8.52 12.10
CA ILE A 155 -14.12 9.59 12.14
C ILE A 155 -14.51 10.00 10.71
N ALA A 156 -13.54 10.17 9.82
CA ALA A 156 -13.81 10.44 8.40
C ALA A 156 -14.63 9.31 7.75
N ALA A 157 -14.35 8.05 8.11
CA ALA A 157 -15.06 6.87 7.61
C ALA A 157 -16.53 6.89 7.98
N TYR A 158 -16.79 7.21 9.25
CA TYR A 158 -18.12 7.26 9.79
C TYR A 158 -18.95 8.38 9.13
N GLY A 159 -18.31 9.52 8.83
CA GLY A 159 -18.90 10.59 8.03
C GLY A 159 -19.34 10.12 6.64
N GLU A 160 -18.46 9.45 5.89
CA GLU A 160 -18.81 8.93 4.57
C GLU A 160 -19.90 7.85 4.61
N ALA A 161 -19.86 6.93 5.57
CA ALA A 161 -20.84 5.86 5.72
C ALA A 161 -22.24 6.41 5.99
N LYS A 162 -22.35 7.45 6.82
CA LYS A 162 -23.64 8.10 7.13
C LYS A 162 -24.18 8.89 5.94
N VAL A 163 -23.31 9.54 5.15
CA VAL A 163 -23.69 10.25 3.92
C VAL A 163 -24.21 9.29 2.83
N ARG A 164 -23.68 8.07 2.74
CA ARG A 164 -24.22 7.05 1.82
C ARG A 164 -25.58 6.51 2.23
N PHE A 165 -25.90 6.49 3.52
CA PHE A 165 -27.17 5.96 4.05
C PHE A 165 -28.33 6.96 3.96
N LEU A 166 -28.06 8.27 3.88
CA LEU A 166 -29.08 9.32 3.94
C LEU A 166 -29.61 9.83 2.58
N GLY A 167 -29.08 9.34 1.45
CA GLY A 167 -29.60 9.67 0.11
C GLY A 167 -29.28 11.09 -0.38
N GLY A 168 -28.35 11.20 -1.33
CA GLY A 168 -28.07 12.46 -2.02
C GLY A 168 -26.79 12.42 -2.84
N ALA A 169 -26.93 12.33 -4.15
CA ALA A 169 -25.83 12.38 -5.11
C ALA A 169 -25.25 13.79 -5.22
N SER A 170 -23.96 13.96 -4.90
CA SER A 170 -23.07 14.94 -5.55
C SER A 170 -21.65 14.88 -4.95
N ALA A 171 -20.74 14.24 -5.68
CA ALA A 171 -19.42 14.80 -6.04
C ALA A 171 -18.56 15.59 -5.02
N THR A 172 -18.42 15.21 -3.73
CA THR A 172 -17.55 16.00 -2.80
C THR A 172 -16.21 15.36 -2.38
N TRP A 173 -15.93 14.07 -2.64
CA TRP A 173 -14.66 13.48 -2.18
C TRP A 173 -13.72 13.12 -3.34
N CYS A 174 -13.38 14.14 -4.13
CA CYS A 174 -12.10 14.20 -4.83
C CYS A 174 -11.12 14.89 -3.86
N GLY A 175 -10.60 14.19 -2.85
CA GLY A 175 -9.79 14.89 -1.85
C GLY A 175 -9.21 14.13 -0.65
N CYS A 176 -9.46 12.84 -0.45
CA CYS A 176 -8.67 12.06 0.50
C CYS A 176 -8.49 10.65 -0.03
N PHE A 177 -7.46 10.43 -0.86
CA PHE A 177 -6.60 9.24 -0.91
C PHE A 177 -5.59 9.40 -2.05
#